data_AF-A0A7C3N3A2-F1
#
_entry.id   AF-A0A7C3N3A2-F1
#
_cell.length_a   1.000
_cell.length_b   1.000
_cell.length_c   1.000
_cell.angle_alpha   90.00
_cell.angle_beta   90.00
_cell.angle_gamma   90.00
#
_symmetry.space_group_name_H-M   'P 1'
#
loop_
_entity.id
_entity.type
_entity.pdbx_description
1 polymer ?
#
loop_
_entity_poly.entity_id
_entity_poly.type
_entity_poly.pdbx_seq_one_letter_code
_entity_poly.pdbx_strand_id
1 'polypeptide(L)'
;MAGTPARPPVLIVGNFLSRSTGTRGVCEDLAERLARRGWRVLTTSDRPGRTARLCHMVATCWRRRADYRVAQVDVFSGPAFLWAQAV
;
A
#
# COMPACT_ATOMS: atom_id res chain seq x y z
N MET A 1 15.97 -13.83 26.91
CA MET A 1 15.17 -13.99 25.69
C MET A 1 14.99 -12.61 25.07
N ALA A 2 15.81 -12.24 24.08
CA ALA A 2 15.69 -10.93 23.44
C ALA A 2 14.41 -10.93 22.57
N GLY A 3 13.47 -10.04 22.90
CA GLY A 3 12.25 -9.87 22.11
C GLY A 3 12.62 -9.46 20.69
N THR A 4 12.06 -10.14 19.69
CA THR A 4 12.21 -9.74 18.28
C THR A 4 11.78 -8.28 18.17
N PRO A 5 12.63 -7.37 17.64
CA PRO A 5 12.26 -5.97 17.51
C PRO A 5 10.97 -5.88 16.70
N ALA A 6 9.99 -5.12 17.21
CA ALA A 6 8.73 -4.91 16.53
C ALA A 6 9.03 -4.36 15.12
N ARG A 7 8.62 -5.10 14.09
CA ARG A 7 8.95 -4.76 12.71
C ARG A 7 8.26 -3.45 12.33
N PRO A 8 8.94 -2.54 11.62
CA PRO A 8 8.37 -1.25 11.27
C PRO A 8 7.09 -1.45 10.44
N PRO A 9 5.97 -0.81 10.80
CA PRO A 9 4.74 -0.93 10.04
C PRO A 9 4.92 -0.39 8.61
N VAL A 10 4.36 -1.10 7.65
CA VAL A 10 4.49 -0.79 6.21
C VAL A 10 3.13 -0.42 5.62
N LEU A 11 3.09 0.68 4.86
CA LEU A 11 1.96 1.04 4.01
C LEU A 11 2.24 0.56 2.59
N ILE A 12 1.33 -0.23 2.01
CA ILE A 12 1.40 -0.64 0.61
C ILE A 12 0.29 0.07 -0.15
N VAL A 13 0.70 0.87 -1.12
CA VAL A 13 -0.15 1.63 -2.02
C VAL A 13 -0.12 0.92 -3.36
N GLY A 14 -1.19 0.22 -3.73
CA GLY A 14 -1.23 -0.60 -4.95
C GLY A 14 -2.65 -0.93 -5.39
N ASN A 15 -2.80 -1.82 -6.37
CA ASN A 15 -4.11 -2.26 -6.82
C ASN A 15 -4.67 -3.38 -5.93
N PHE A 16 -5.51 -3.01 -4.95
CA PHE A 16 -6.21 -3.93 -4.05
C PHE A 16 -7.68 -4.13 -4.46
N LEU A 17 -7.94 -4.17 -5.78
CA LEU A 17 -9.28 -4.31 -6.34
C LEU A 17 -9.64 -5.74 -6.71
N SER A 18 -8.80 -6.75 -6.42
CA SER A 18 -9.08 -8.15 -6.82
C SER A 18 -10.44 -8.66 -6.35
N ARG A 19 -10.91 -8.22 -5.18
CA ARG A 19 -12.23 -8.56 -4.63
C ARG A 19 -13.39 -8.03 -5.48
N SER A 20 -13.13 -7.02 -6.32
CA SER A 20 -14.08 -6.39 -7.23
C SER A 20 -13.84 -6.68 -8.72
N THR A 21 -12.61 -6.99 -9.14
CA THR A 21 -12.24 -7.21 -10.55
C THR A 21 -11.79 -8.63 -10.88
N GLY A 22 -11.66 -9.52 -9.89
CA GLY A 22 -11.23 -10.91 -10.07
C GLY A 22 -9.74 -11.09 -10.40
N THR A 23 -8.97 -10.00 -10.56
CA THR A 23 -7.54 -10.06 -10.88
C THR A 23 -6.71 -9.74 -9.64
N ARG A 24 -5.94 -10.73 -9.16
CA ARG A 24 -5.08 -10.60 -7.98
C ARG A 24 -3.74 -9.95 -8.36
N GLY A 25 -3.46 -8.79 -7.78
CA GLY A 25 -2.21 -8.05 -8.04
C GLY A 25 -1.03 -8.51 -7.17
N VAL A 26 0.19 -8.27 -7.63
CA VAL A 26 1.44 -8.61 -6.90
C VAL A 26 1.48 -7.96 -5.50
N CYS A 27 0.96 -6.74 -5.35
CA CYS A 27 0.87 -6.07 -4.05
C CYS A 27 -0.02 -6.79 -3.04
N GLU A 28 -1.05 -7.51 -3.50
CA GLU A 28 -1.92 -8.28 -2.61
C GLU A 28 -1.18 -9.49 -2.04
N ASP A 29 -0.43 -10.20 -2.87
CA ASP A 29 0.43 -11.31 -2.45
C ASP A 29 1.53 -10.83 -1.50
N LEU A 30 2.13 -9.68 -1.80
CA LEU A 30 3.15 -9.10 -0.95
C LEU A 30 2.58 -8.71 0.42
N ALA A 31 1.42 -8.04 0.45
CA ALA A 31 0.75 -7.66 1.68
C ALA A 31 0.42 -8.89 2.54
N GLU A 32 -0.13 -9.94 1.94
CA GLU A 32 -0.47 -11.18 2.63
C GLU A 32 0.77 -11.92 3.15
N ARG A 33 1.85 -11.99 2.36
CA ARG A 33 3.11 -12.64 2.79
C ARG A 33 3.79 -11.87 3.91
N LEU A 34 3.76 -10.53 3.88
CA LEU A 34 4.29 -9.69 4.96
C LEU A 34 3.46 -9.86 6.24
N ALA A 35 2.13 -9.83 6.13
CA ALA A 35 1.24 -10.07 7.26
C ALA A 35 1.47 -11.45 7.89
N ARG A 36 1.59 -12.52 7.08
CA ARG A 36 1.92 -13.88 7.56
C ARG A 36 3.27 -13.97 8.26
N ARG A 37 4.23 -13.10 7.91
CA ARG A 37 5.52 -13.01 8.59
C ARG A 37 5.46 -12.17 9.87
N GLY A 38 4.29 -11.67 10.27
CA GLY A 38 4.10 -10.86 11.48
C GLY A 38 4.45 -9.39 11.30
N TRP A 39 4.34 -8.86 10.07
CA TRP A 39 4.42 -7.42 9.83
C TRP A 39 3.04 -6.77 10.03
N ARG A 40 3.02 -5.56 10.58
CA ARG A 40 1.84 -4.69 10.54
C ARG A 40 1.77 -4.05 9.16
N VAL A 41 0.83 -4.51 8.33
CA VAL A 41 0.63 -4.04 6.95
C VAL A 41 -0.63 -3.19 6.88
N LEU A 42 -0.50 -2.00 6.31
CA LEU A 42 -1.60 -1.12 5.94
C LEU A 42 -1.73 -1.15 4.42
N THR A 43 -2.94 -1.28 3.90
CA THR A 43 -3.22 -1.23 2.46
C THR A 43 -4.17 -0.08 2.16
N THR A 44 -4.06 0.50 0.98
CA THR A 44 -4.98 1.53 0.50
C THR A 44 -5.36 1.22 -0.95
N SER A 45 -6.27 2.00 -1.54
CA SER A 45 -6.68 1.86 -2.95
C SER A 45 -7.57 0.63 -3.25
N ASP A 46 -8.53 0.38 -2.37
CA ASP A 46 -9.63 -0.60 -2.47
C ASP A 46 -10.92 -0.05 -3.08
N ARG A 47 -10.96 1.23 -3.48
CA ARG A 47 -12.17 1.89 -3.99
C ARG A 47 -12.24 1.97 -5.52
N PRO A 48 -13.42 1.73 -6.12
CA PRO A 48 -13.64 1.93 -7.55
C PRO A 48 -13.66 3.42 -7.92
N GLY A 49 -13.25 3.75 -9.15
CA GLY A 49 -13.22 5.11 -9.68
C GLY A 49 -11.88 5.84 -9.50
N ARG A 50 -11.34 6.42 -10.58
CA ARG A 50 -9.97 6.98 -10.64
C ARG A 50 -9.76 8.14 -9.66
N THR A 51 -10.70 9.07 -9.57
CA THR A 51 -10.61 10.25 -8.68
C THR A 51 -10.83 9.90 -7.22
N ALA A 52 -11.87 9.11 -6.93
CA ALA A 52 -12.16 8.62 -5.58
C ALA A 52 -11.00 7.79 -5.01
N ARG A 53 -10.37 6.95 -5.84
CA ARG A 53 -9.18 6.16 -5.50
C ARG A 53 -7.99 7.06 -5.19
N LEU A 54 -7.74 8.10 -5.99
CA LEU A 54 -6.64 9.04 -5.77
C LEU A 54 -6.83 9.86 -4.49
N CYS A 55 -8.02 10.43 -4.27
CA CYS A 55 -8.35 11.14 -3.03
C CYS A 55 -8.24 10.21 -1.80
N HIS A 56 -8.69 8.95 -1.93
CA HIS A 56 -8.55 7.97 -0.86
C HIS A 56 -7.08 7.65 -0.57
N MET A 57 -6.24 7.44 -1.59
CA MET A 57 -4.81 7.21 -1.44
C MET A 57 -4.12 8.37 -0.72
N VAL A 58 -4.29 9.60 -1.20
CA VAL A 58 -3.66 10.80 -0.62
C VAL A 58 -4.10 10.98 0.84
N ALA A 59 -5.41 10.90 1.08
CA ALA A 59 -5.95 11.12 2.41
C ALA A 59 -5.57 10.01 3.40
N THR A 60 -5.44 8.75 2.94
CA THR A 60 -4.95 7.64 3.77
C THR A 60 -3.47 7.80 4.09
N CYS A 61 -2.62 8.16 3.13
CA CYS A 61 -1.20 8.43 3.39
C CYS A 61 -1.05 9.57 4.42
N TRP A 62 -1.79 10.66 4.24
CA TRP A 62 -1.71 11.81 5.15
C TRP A 62 -2.23 11.49 6.56
N ARG A 63 -3.41 10.86 6.68
CA ARG A 63 -4.01 10.55 7.99
C ARG A 63 -3.28 9.44 8.74
N ARG A 64 -2.70 8.47 8.03
CA ARG A 64 -1.99 7.33 8.60
C ARG A 64 -0.48 7.55 8.68
N ARG A 65 0.03 8.76 8.40
CA ARG A 65 1.49 9.06 8.37
C ARG A 65 2.24 8.70 9.65
N ALA A 66 1.57 8.69 10.80
CA ALA A 66 2.16 8.29 12.08
C ALA A 66 2.08 6.76 12.34
N ASP A 67 1.27 6.04 11.56
CA ASP A 67 0.96 4.62 11.73
C ASP A 67 1.87 3.70 10.89
N TYR A 68 2.68 4.25 9.98
CA TYR A 68 3.68 3.51 9.19
C TYR A 68 5.07 4.17 9.27
N ARG A 69 6.11 3.36 9.07
CA ARG A 69 7.52 3.79 9.02
C ARG A 69 8.07 3.76 7.59
N VAL A 70 7.53 2.88 6.75
CA VAL A 70 7.91 2.73 5.34
C VAL A 70 6.64 2.69 4.50
N ALA A 71 6.63 3.39 3.37
CA ALA A 71 5.58 3.28 2.37
C ALA A 71 6.16 2.70 1.08
N GLN A 72 5.51 1.67 0.56
CA GLN A 72 5.76 1.12 -0.76
C GLN A 72 4.65 1.57 -1.69
N VAL A 73 5.01 2.18 -2.83
CA VAL A 73 4.06 2.65 -3.83
C VAL A 73 4.28 1.90 -5.13
N ASP A 74 3.24 1.21 -5.59
CA ASP A 74 3.20 0.53 -6.88
C ASP A 74 2.61 1.49 -7.92
N VAL A 75 3.43 1.88 -8.88
CA VAL A 75 3.07 2.80 -9.95
C VAL A 75 2.94 2.03 -11.26
N PHE A 76 1.89 2.32 -12.03
CA PHE A 76 1.66 1.71 -13.33
C PHE A 76 1.55 2.79 -14.40
N SER A 77 2.59 2.87 -15.23
CA SER A 77 2.63 3.60 -16.50
C SER A 77 2.39 5.12 -16.45
N GLY A 78 2.81 5.79 -17.53
CA GLY A 78 2.44 7.17 -17.82
C GLY A 78 2.90 8.17 -16.75
N PRO A 79 2.11 9.22 -16.46
CA PRO A 79 2.49 10.30 -15.54
C PRO A 79 2.86 9.83 -14.12
N ALA A 80 2.38 8.66 -13.69
CA ALA A 80 2.72 8.11 -12.37
C ALA A 80 4.22 7.80 -12.22
N PHE A 81 4.91 7.45 -13.31
CA PHE A 81 6.35 7.22 -13.31
C PHE A 81 7.16 8.51 -13.14
N LEU A 82 6.66 9.63 -13.68
CA LEU A 82 7.31 10.93 -13.50
C LEU A 82 7.21 11.37 -12.04
N TRP A 83 6.03 11.21 -11.44
CA TRP A 83 5.83 11.52 -10.03
C TRP A 83 6.65 10.61 -9.11
N ALA A 84 6.77 9.32 -9.39
CA ALA A 84 7.56 8.40 -8.57
C ALA A 84 9.06 8.70 -8.57
N GLN A 85 9.60 9.30 -9.64
CA GLN A 85 11.01 9.68 -9.72
C GLN A 85 11.32 11.02 -9.02
N ALA A 86 10.31 11.85 -8.80
CA ALA A 86 10.47 13.20 -8.26
C ALA A 86 10.52 13.26 -6.72
N VAL A 87 10.24 12.16 -6.03
CA VAL A 87 10.20 12.00 -4.56
C VAL A 87 11.26 11.03 -4.09
#